data_AF-A0A545U4C6-F1
#
_entry.id   AF-A0A545U4C6-F1
#
_cell.length_a   1.000
_cell.length_b   1.000
_cell.length_c   1.000
_cell.angle_alpha   90.00
_cell.angle_beta   90.00
_cell.angle_gamma   90.00
#
_symmetry.space_group_name_H-M   'P 1'
#
loop_
_entity.id
_entity.type
_entity.pdbx_description
1 polymer ?
#
loop_
_entity_poly.entity_id
_entity_poly.type
_entity_poly.pdbx_seq_one_letter_code
_entity_poly.pdbx_strand_id
1 'polypeptide(L)'
;MSISKSIFSLLLNLLIISGLIYSRSAGAIQPLESKELALLCENYQAQPDSSESMQCIRYIKGFIDGAIATDGGVAKNAQGDSDKKPSFTERAINTRIGSRIKRYNITVNSDFCLGEPLLIREIVDKVTAELMSSSQPEKLALSVVYKVLRKNYPCEKN
;
A
#
# COMPACT_ATOMS: atom_id res chain seq x y z
N MET A 1 -24.66 54.13 -3.30
CA MET A 1 -23.27 54.03 -2.79
C MET A 1 -22.51 53.08 -3.70
N SER A 2 -21.75 53.59 -4.67
CA SER A 2 -21.08 52.77 -5.68
C SER A 2 -19.66 52.44 -5.20
N ILE A 3 -19.42 51.18 -4.86
CA ILE A 3 -18.09 50.71 -4.46
C ILE A 3 -17.22 50.70 -5.72
N SER A 4 -16.11 51.46 -5.70
CA SER A 4 -15.16 51.50 -6.82
C SER A 4 -14.63 50.10 -7.13
N LYS A 5 -14.55 49.73 -8.42
CA LYS A 5 -14.01 48.44 -8.89
C LYS A 5 -12.63 48.13 -8.29
N SER A 6 -11.85 49.16 -7.97
CA SER A 6 -10.54 49.05 -7.31
C SER A 6 -10.64 48.51 -5.88
N ILE A 7 -11.64 48.95 -5.10
CA ILE A 7 -11.87 48.50 -3.72
C ILE A 7 -12.36 47.05 -3.72
N PHE A 8 -13.24 46.69 -4.66
CA PHE A 8 -13.71 45.31 -4.81
C PHE A 8 -12.55 44.35 -5.17
N SER A 9 -11.65 44.77 -6.06
CA SER A 9 -10.45 44.01 -6.42
C SER A 9 -9.51 43.80 -5.23
N LEU A 10 -9.28 44.85 -4.41
CA LEU A 10 -8.45 44.76 -3.22
C LEU A 10 -9.03 43.78 -2.18
N LEU A 11 -10.34 43.83 -1.94
CA LEU A 11 -11.01 42.92 -1.00
C LEU A 11 -11.00 41.47 -1.47
N LEU A 12 -11.16 41.23 -2.78
CA LEU A 12 -11.12 39.90 -3.36
C LEU A 12 -9.71 39.28 -3.23
N ASN A 13 -8.67 40.05 -3.51
CA ASN A 13 -7.29 39.59 -3.36
C ASN A 13 -6.94 39.30 -1.89
N LEU A 14 -7.41 40.12 -0.96
CA LEU A 14 -7.20 39.90 0.48
C LEU A 14 -7.87 38.60 0.96
N LEU A 15 -9.07 38.30 0.47
CA LEU A 15 -9.81 37.05 0.76
C LEU A 15 -9.07 35.80 0.24
N ILE A 16 -8.52 35.87 -0.97
CA ILE A 16 -7.75 34.77 -1.58
C ILE A 16 -6.46 34.51 -0.79
N ILE A 17 -5.72 35.58 -0.45
CA ILE A 17 -4.48 35.48 0.32
C ILE A 17 -4.75 34.89 1.71
N SER A 18 -5.82 35.33 2.38
CA SER A 18 -6.22 34.76 3.67
C SER A 18 -6.54 33.27 3.57
N GLY A 19 -7.27 32.84 2.54
CA GLY A 19 -7.57 31.42 2.31
C GLY A 19 -6.34 30.53 2.11
N LEU A 20 -5.30 31.04 1.42
CA LEU A 20 -4.07 30.28 1.18
C LEU A 20 -3.24 30.07 2.46
N ILE A 21 -3.25 31.03 3.38
CA ILE A 21 -2.51 30.95 4.66
C ILE A 21 -3.13 29.90 5.61
N TYR A 22 -4.43 29.61 5.49
CA TYR A 22 -5.10 28.55 6.26
C TYR A 22 -4.91 27.14 5.69
N SER A 23 -4.16 26.99 4.59
CA SER A 23 -3.83 25.67 4.07
C SER A 23 -2.98 24.93 5.09
N ARG A 24 -3.53 23.88 5.70
CA ARG A 24 -2.74 23.00 6.58
C ARG A 24 -1.60 22.41 5.77
N SER A 25 -0.40 22.42 6.34
CA SER A 25 0.72 21.66 5.79
C SER A 25 0.29 20.20 5.67
N ALA A 26 0.34 19.66 4.45
CA ALA A 26 0.17 18.23 4.25
C ALA A 26 1.38 17.55 4.87
N GLY A 27 1.21 17.00 6.08
CA GLY A 27 2.23 16.16 6.69
C GLY A 27 2.47 14.95 5.79
N ALA A 28 3.73 14.65 5.50
CA ALA A 28 4.07 13.41 4.82
C ALA A 28 3.57 12.23 5.67
N ILE A 29 2.76 11.35 5.08
CA ILE A 29 2.30 10.13 5.74
C ILE A 29 3.54 9.24 5.91
N GLN A 30 3.97 9.04 7.15
CA GLN A 30 5.07 8.14 7.45
C GLN A 30 4.64 6.70 7.18
N PRO A 31 5.51 5.87 6.58
CA PRO A 31 5.19 4.47 6.34
C PRO A 31 5.12 3.72 7.68
N LEU A 32 4.12 2.84 7.81
CA LEU A 32 3.90 2.05 9.03
C LEU A 32 5.10 1.14 9.32
N GLU A 33 5.62 1.20 10.55
CA GLU A 33 6.73 0.35 10.97
C GLU A 33 6.23 -1.04 11.39
N SER A 34 7.09 -2.06 11.28
CA SER A 34 6.72 -3.43 11.63
C SER A 34 6.38 -3.59 13.11
N LYS A 35 7.05 -2.83 14.00
CA LYS A 35 6.74 -2.85 15.43
C LYS A 35 5.35 -2.30 15.72
N GLU A 36 4.94 -1.24 15.02
CA GLU A 36 3.61 -0.68 15.14
C GLU A 36 2.56 -1.68 14.64
N LEU A 37 2.81 -2.34 13.50
CA LEU A 37 1.92 -3.39 13.02
C LEU A 37 1.84 -4.57 14.00
N ALA A 38 2.95 -4.97 14.64
CA ALA A 38 2.96 -6.04 15.64
C ALA A 38 2.04 -5.71 16.83
N LEU A 39 2.09 -4.47 17.32
CA LEU A 39 1.19 -4.00 18.40
C LEU A 39 -0.28 -4.06 17.97
N LEU A 40 -0.60 -3.65 16.74
CA LEU A 40 -1.97 -3.75 16.22
C LEU A 40 -2.46 -5.20 16.12
N CYS A 41 -1.55 -6.13 15.83
CA CYS A 41 -1.88 -7.54 15.64
C CYS A 41 -1.79 -8.39 16.92
N GLU A 42 -1.34 -7.83 18.05
CA GLU A 42 -0.96 -8.60 19.25
C GLU A 42 -2.06 -9.55 19.75
N ASN A 43 -3.28 -9.05 19.83
CA ASN A 43 -4.42 -9.78 20.39
C ASN A 43 -5.49 -10.12 19.36
N TYR A 44 -5.14 -10.12 18.06
CA TYR A 44 -6.13 -10.19 17.00
C TYR A 44 -6.94 -11.50 16.97
N GLN A 45 -6.35 -12.61 17.46
CA GLN A 45 -7.07 -13.87 17.59
C GLN A 45 -8.10 -13.85 18.72
N ALA A 46 -7.75 -13.23 19.85
CA ALA A 46 -8.60 -13.17 21.04
C ALA A 46 -9.69 -12.11 20.92
N GLN A 47 -9.38 -10.97 20.27
CA GLN A 47 -10.27 -9.82 20.14
C GLN A 47 -10.28 -9.30 18.69
N PRO A 48 -10.79 -10.08 17.71
CA PRO A 48 -10.71 -9.73 16.29
C PRO A 48 -11.46 -8.43 15.94
N ASP A 49 -12.46 -8.08 16.74
CA ASP A 49 -13.29 -6.88 16.53
C ASP A 49 -12.79 -5.64 17.28
N SER A 50 -11.66 -5.73 18.00
CA SER A 50 -11.06 -4.54 18.62
C SER A 50 -10.56 -3.56 17.56
N SER A 51 -10.41 -2.29 17.94
CA SER A 51 -9.93 -1.25 17.04
C SER A 51 -8.56 -1.60 16.44
N GLU A 52 -7.66 -2.14 17.27
CA GLU A 52 -6.30 -2.53 16.94
C GLU A 52 -6.30 -3.71 15.97
N SER A 53 -7.03 -4.78 16.31
CA SER A 53 -7.15 -5.99 15.49
C SER A 53 -7.76 -5.69 14.12
N MET A 54 -8.78 -4.84 14.08
CA MET A 54 -9.37 -4.38 12.83
C MET A 54 -8.40 -3.56 11.99
N GLN A 55 -7.54 -2.74 12.61
CA GLN A 55 -6.48 -2.02 11.89
C GLN A 55 -5.42 -2.97 11.33
N CYS A 56 -4.98 -3.97 12.10
CA CYS A 56 -4.07 -5.02 11.63
C CYS A 56 -4.65 -5.74 10.39
N ILE A 57 -5.88 -6.24 10.49
CA ILE A 57 -6.55 -6.97 9.40
C ILE A 57 -6.71 -6.06 8.17
N ARG A 58 -7.14 -4.81 8.36
CA ARG A 58 -7.34 -3.86 7.25
C ARG A 58 -6.03 -3.49 6.57
N TYR A 59 -4.95 -3.32 7.32
CA TYR A 59 -3.63 -3.05 6.73
C TYR A 59 -3.19 -4.20 5.82
N ILE A 60 -3.24 -5.44 6.31
CA ILE A 60 -2.84 -6.63 5.56
C ILE A 60 -3.75 -6.85 4.36
N LYS A 61 -5.07 -6.69 4.52
CA LYS A 61 -6.01 -6.76 3.39
C LYS A 61 -5.73 -5.66 2.36
N GLY A 62 -5.49 -4.42 2.79
CA GLY A 62 -5.17 -3.31 1.90
C GLY A 62 -3.88 -3.53 1.11
N PHE A 63 -2.88 -4.15 1.74
CA PHE A 63 -1.67 -4.61 1.03
C PHE A 63 -2.03 -5.59 -0.09
N ILE A 64 -2.79 -6.64 0.23
CA ILE A 64 -3.15 -7.69 -0.73
C ILE A 64 -3.98 -7.11 -1.87
N ASP A 65 -5.02 -6.34 -1.55
CA ASP A 65 -5.87 -5.68 -2.53
C ASP A 65 -5.04 -4.78 -3.46
N GLY A 66 -4.07 -4.02 -2.91
CA GLY A 66 -3.15 -3.18 -3.69
C GLY A 66 -2.20 -3.98 -4.57
N ALA A 67 -1.69 -5.11 -4.06
CA ALA A 67 -0.81 -6.00 -4.82
C ALA A 67 -1.54 -6.78 -5.92
N ILE A 68 -2.84 -7.05 -5.76
CA ILE A 68 -3.71 -7.65 -6.80
C ILE A 68 -4.12 -6.60 -7.83
N ALA A 69 -4.47 -5.38 -7.38
CA ALA A 69 -4.91 -4.31 -8.26
C ALA A 69 -3.81 -3.79 -9.20
N THR A 70 -2.55 -4.01 -8.83
CA THR A 70 -1.36 -3.66 -9.61
C THR A 70 -0.71 -4.94 -10.13
N ASP A 71 -0.11 -4.96 -11.33
CA ASP A 71 0.61 -6.14 -11.83
C ASP A 71 1.92 -6.36 -11.03
N GLY A 72 1.83 -6.66 -9.73
CA GLY A 72 2.92 -7.01 -8.79
C GLY A 72 4.04 -5.98 -8.56
N GLY A 73 4.15 -4.95 -9.41
CA GLY A 73 5.32 -4.06 -9.46
C GLY A 73 5.41 -3.04 -8.33
N VAL A 74 4.29 -2.64 -7.71
CA VAL A 74 4.32 -1.60 -6.64
C VAL A 74 4.97 -2.14 -5.36
N ALA A 75 4.74 -3.40 -5.02
CA ALA A 75 5.39 -4.03 -3.86
C ALA A 75 6.92 -4.15 -4.04
N LYS A 76 7.38 -4.43 -5.27
CA LYS A 76 8.82 -4.42 -5.61
C LYS A 76 9.41 -3.01 -5.51
N ASN A 77 8.69 -2.02 -6.06
CA ASN A 77 9.16 -0.64 -6.06
C ASN A 77 9.25 -0.04 -4.66
N ALA A 78 8.28 -0.37 -3.79
CA ALA A 78 8.21 0.15 -2.44
C ALA A 78 9.24 -0.48 -1.47
N GLN A 79 9.82 -1.63 -1.81
CA GLN A 79 10.93 -2.24 -1.06
C GLN A 79 12.31 -1.75 -1.48
N GLY A 80 12.40 -0.88 -2.50
CA GLY A 80 13.69 -0.36 -2.98
C GLY A 80 14.44 -1.29 -3.94
N ASP A 81 13.88 -2.43 -4.34
CA ASP A 81 14.48 -3.39 -5.29
C ASP A 81 14.49 -2.89 -6.76
N SER A 82 14.32 -1.58 -6.99
CA SER A 82 14.05 -0.96 -8.29
C SER A 82 15.29 -0.62 -9.13
N ASP A 83 16.47 -1.15 -8.81
CA ASP A 83 17.70 -0.75 -9.50
C ASP A 83 17.75 -1.16 -10.98
N LYS A 84 16.76 -1.95 -11.46
CA LYS A 84 16.64 -2.32 -12.87
C LYS A 84 15.55 -1.49 -13.56
N LYS A 85 15.97 -0.49 -14.34
CA LYS A 85 15.07 0.23 -15.26
C LYS A 85 14.40 -0.77 -16.20
N PRO A 86 13.05 -0.78 -16.31
CA PRO A 86 12.34 -1.73 -17.17
C PRO A 86 12.78 -1.54 -18.63
N SER A 87 12.93 -2.65 -19.36
CA SER A 87 13.32 -2.61 -20.77
C SER A 87 12.25 -1.87 -21.61
N PHE A 88 12.60 -1.43 -22.81
CA PHE A 88 11.64 -0.81 -23.72
C PHE A 88 10.47 -1.75 -24.03
N THR A 89 10.75 -3.04 -24.21
CA THR A 89 9.77 -4.10 -24.44
C THR A 89 8.80 -4.23 -23.27
N GLU A 90 9.32 -4.19 -22.04
CA GLU A 90 8.52 -4.34 -20.83
C GLU A 90 7.60 -3.13 -20.60
N ARG A 91 8.08 -1.93 -20.89
CA ARG A 91 7.24 -0.72 -20.90
C ARG A 91 6.17 -0.76 -21.99
N ALA A 92 6.48 -1.29 -23.17
CA ALA A 92 5.54 -1.39 -24.28
C ALA A 92 4.43 -2.43 -24.01
N ILE A 93 4.76 -3.56 -23.37
CA ILE A 93 3.78 -4.57 -22.95
C ILE A 93 2.78 -3.97 -21.96
N ASN A 94 3.28 -3.28 -20.93
CA ASN A 94 2.46 -2.71 -19.85
C ASN A 94 1.54 -1.58 -20.35
N THR A 95 1.93 -0.83 -21.37
CA THR A 95 1.15 0.32 -21.88
C THR A 95 0.26 -0.03 -23.08
N ARG A 96 0.61 -1.06 -23.87
CA ARG A 96 -0.01 -1.30 -25.19
C ARG A 96 -0.73 -2.63 -25.34
N ILE A 97 -0.32 -3.67 -24.59
CA ILE A 97 -0.92 -5.03 -24.68
C ILE A 97 -1.82 -5.34 -23.46
N GLY A 98 -1.69 -4.55 -22.38
CA GLY A 98 -2.24 -4.82 -21.04
C GLY A 98 -3.76 -4.99 -20.87
N SER A 99 -4.60 -4.78 -21.89
CA SER A 99 -6.05 -5.06 -21.78
C SER A 99 -6.45 -6.48 -22.19
N ARG A 100 -5.63 -7.18 -23.01
CA ARG A 100 -5.95 -8.53 -23.49
C ARG A 100 -5.31 -9.65 -22.68
N ILE A 101 -4.13 -9.43 -22.10
CA ILE A 101 -3.42 -10.42 -21.26
C ILE A 101 -3.91 -10.38 -19.80
N LYS A 102 -4.51 -9.26 -19.36
CA LYS A 102 -5.11 -9.10 -18.01
C LYS A 102 -6.12 -10.17 -17.61
N ARG A 103 -6.63 -10.94 -18.58
CA ARG A 103 -7.62 -12.00 -18.37
C ARG A 103 -7.02 -13.35 -18.02
N TYR A 104 -5.71 -13.55 -18.13
CA TYR A 104 -5.14 -14.90 -18.07
C TYR A 104 -4.11 -15.19 -16.98
N ASN A 105 -3.54 -14.22 -16.26
CA ASN A 105 -2.72 -14.49 -15.08
C ASN A 105 -2.54 -13.19 -14.27
N ILE A 106 -3.29 -13.04 -13.18
CA ILE A 106 -3.25 -11.88 -12.28
C ILE A 106 -2.00 -11.98 -11.37
N THR A 107 -0.81 -12.23 -11.93
CA THR A 107 0.47 -12.28 -11.18
C THR A 107 1.69 -12.19 -12.10
N VAL A 108 1.65 -11.41 -13.19
CA VAL A 108 2.80 -11.38 -14.14
C VAL A 108 4.08 -10.79 -13.51
N ASN A 109 4.02 -10.15 -12.33
CA ASN A 109 5.18 -9.47 -11.74
C ASN A 109 5.31 -9.52 -10.21
N SER A 110 4.47 -10.27 -9.48
CA SER A 110 4.61 -10.51 -8.03
C SER A 110 5.39 -11.80 -7.80
N ASP A 111 6.38 -11.80 -6.89
CA ASP A 111 7.12 -13.03 -6.54
C ASP A 111 6.28 -14.00 -5.66
N PHE A 112 4.97 -13.77 -5.57
CA PHE A 112 4.01 -14.58 -4.83
C PHE A 112 2.70 -14.69 -5.62
N CYS A 113 2.00 -15.82 -5.44
CA CYS A 113 0.75 -16.17 -6.10
C CYS A 113 -0.29 -16.60 -5.08
N LEU A 114 -1.37 -15.82 -4.97
CA LEU A 114 -2.49 -16.14 -4.10
C LEU A 114 -3.51 -16.94 -4.90
N GLY A 115 -3.78 -18.18 -4.47
CA GLY A 115 -4.84 -19.01 -5.05
C GLY A 115 -6.24 -18.58 -4.57
N GLU A 116 -7.27 -19.00 -5.29
CA GLU A 116 -8.66 -18.91 -4.82
C GLU A 116 -9.12 -20.25 -4.24
N PRO A 117 -9.77 -20.28 -3.05
CA PRO A 117 -10.20 -19.15 -2.22
C PRO A 117 -9.13 -18.66 -1.22
N LEU A 118 -9.00 -17.32 -1.09
CA LEU A 118 -8.09 -16.68 -0.14
C LEU A 118 -8.74 -16.47 1.23
N LEU A 119 -8.26 -17.17 2.26
CA LEU A 119 -8.70 -16.91 3.63
C LEU A 119 -7.82 -15.82 4.26
N ILE A 120 -8.34 -14.60 4.34
CA ILE A 120 -7.59 -13.45 4.89
C ILE A 120 -7.04 -13.74 6.29
N ARG A 121 -7.79 -14.49 7.12
CA ARG A 121 -7.37 -14.91 8.46
C ARG A 121 -6.06 -15.69 8.43
N GLU A 122 -5.88 -16.62 7.50
CA GLU A 122 -4.65 -17.42 7.40
C GLU A 122 -3.43 -16.55 7.08
N ILE A 123 -3.60 -15.53 6.24
CA ILE A 123 -2.52 -14.60 5.94
C ILE A 123 -2.21 -13.74 7.17
N VAL A 124 -3.23 -13.24 7.87
CA VAL A 124 -3.04 -12.48 9.10
C VAL A 124 -2.29 -13.33 10.14
N ASP A 125 -2.67 -14.60 10.33
CA ASP A 125 -1.97 -15.54 11.22
C ASP A 125 -0.48 -15.64 10.89
N LYS A 126 -0.15 -15.88 9.62
CA LYS A 126 1.24 -16.01 9.15
C LYS A 126 2.03 -14.72 9.33
N VAL A 127 1.42 -13.56 9.07
CA VAL A 127 2.04 -12.25 9.25
C VAL A 127 2.29 -11.96 10.73
N THR A 128 1.29 -12.18 11.59
CA THR A 128 1.43 -12.00 13.04
C THR A 128 2.50 -12.92 13.60
N ALA A 129 2.55 -14.18 13.16
CA ALA A 129 3.59 -15.11 13.58
C ALA A 129 4.99 -14.63 13.20
N GLU A 130 5.21 -14.12 11.99
CA GLU A 130 6.51 -13.55 11.59
C GLU A 130 6.86 -12.28 12.39
N LEU A 131 5.88 -11.40 12.65
CA LEU A 131 6.07 -10.18 13.44
C LEU A 131 6.51 -10.47 14.87
N MET A 132 5.93 -11.51 15.50
CA MET A 132 6.22 -11.87 16.89
C MET A 132 7.48 -12.73 17.05
N SER A 133 7.82 -13.53 16.04
CA SER A 133 8.95 -14.47 16.11
C SER A 133 10.29 -13.88 15.66
N SER A 134 10.25 -12.78 14.90
CA SER A 134 11.47 -12.19 14.34
C SER A 134 12.27 -11.40 15.39
N SER A 135 13.51 -11.80 15.64
CA SER A 135 14.46 -11.07 16.48
C SER A 135 15.00 -9.79 15.81
N GLN A 136 14.91 -9.71 14.48
CA GLN A 136 15.25 -8.54 13.67
C GLN A 136 14.18 -8.36 12.58
N PRO A 137 13.00 -7.85 12.93
CA PRO A 137 11.97 -7.59 11.92
C PRO A 137 12.46 -6.55 10.93
N GLU A 138 12.00 -6.65 9.68
CA GLU A 138 12.13 -5.57 8.70
C GLU A 138 11.66 -4.26 9.34
N LYS A 139 12.22 -3.12 8.93
CA LYS A 139 11.80 -1.84 9.52
C LYS A 139 10.34 -1.52 9.16
N LEU A 140 9.93 -1.80 7.93
CA LEU A 140 8.62 -1.44 7.39
C LEU A 140 7.66 -2.63 7.39
N ALA A 141 6.43 -2.38 7.82
CA ALA A 141 5.37 -3.38 7.87
C ALA A 141 5.08 -4.00 6.49
N LEU A 142 5.13 -3.17 5.44
CA LEU A 142 5.00 -3.57 4.04
C LEU A 142 5.98 -4.70 3.67
N SER A 143 7.25 -4.57 4.05
CA SER A 143 8.31 -5.53 3.73
C SER A 143 8.07 -6.86 4.44
N VAL A 144 7.59 -6.83 5.69
CA VAL A 144 7.20 -8.06 6.41
C VAL A 144 6.08 -8.78 5.68
N VAL A 145 5.00 -8.07 5.34
CA VAL A 145 3.86 -8.67 4.63
C VAL A 145 4.31 -9.25 3.30
N TYR A 146 5.09 -8.52 2.50
CA TYR A 146 5.63 -9.03 1.24
C TYR A 146 6.47 -10.30 1.42
N LYS A 147 7.41 -10.28 2.37
CA LYS A 147 8.29 -11.41 2.67
C LYS A 147 7.49 -12.65 3.07
N VAL A 148 6.49 -12.48 3.95
CA VAL A 148 5.59 -13.56 4.38
C VAL A 148 4.84 -14.15 3.20
N LEU A 149 4.29 -13.29 2.32
CA LEU A 149 3.57 -13.74 1.14
C LEU A 149 4.46 -14.50 0.17
N ARG A 150 5.65 -13.98 -0.15
CA ARG A 150 6.64 -14.65 -1.00
C ARG A 150 7.10 -15.99 -0.45
N LYS A 151 7.28 -16.09 0.87
CA LYS A 151 7.72 -17.32 1.54
C LYS A 151 6.64 -18.40 1.57
N ASN A 152 5.38 -18.02 1.80
CA ASN A 152 4.28 -18.96 2.02
C ASN A 152 3.46 -19.26 0.77
N TYR A 153 3.46 -18.37 -0.21
CA TYR A 153 2.67 -18.47 -1.43
C TYR A 153 3.55 -18.24 -2.67
N PRO A 154 4.63 -19.03 -2.87
CA PRO A 154 5.46 -18.88 -4.05
C PRO A 154 4.66 -19.22 -5.31
N CYS A 155 4.89 -18.47 -6.39
CA CYS A 155 4.37 -18.85 -7.69
C CYS A 155 5.04 -20.14 -8.19
N GLU A 156 4.26 -21.05 -8.76
CA GLU A 156 4.82 -22.19 -9.48
C GLU A 156 5.61 -21.68 -10.69
N LYS A 157 6.83 -22.19 -10.85
CA LYS A 157 7.64 -21.93 -12.05
C LYS A 157 7.11 -22.84 -13.15
N ASN A 158 6.32 -22.28 -14.06
CA ASN A 158 6.08 -22.90 -15.36
C ASN A 158 7.30 -22.72 -16.26
#